data_AF-A0A6P7H003-F1
#
_entry.id   AF-A0A6P7H003-F1
#
_cell.length_a   1.000
_cell.length_b   1.000
_cell.length_c   1.000
_cell.angle_alpha   90.00
_cell.angle_beta   90.00
_cell.angle_gamma   90.00
#
_symmetry.space_group_name_H-M   'P 1'
#
loop_
_entity.id
_entity.type
_entity.pdbx_description
1 polymer ?
#
loop_
_entity_poly.entity_id
_entity_poly.type
_entity_poly.pdbx_seq_one_letter_code
_entity_poly.pdbx_strand_id
1 'polypeptide(L)'
;MIHSWSKENSVILADEMGLGKTIQTICFLYYLFNTHHLHGPFLCVVPLSTMTSWQREMTQWAPDLNFVTYLGDVQSRDTVRFLHFFIT
;
A
#
# COMPACT_ATOMS: atom_id res chain seq x y z
N MET A 1 9.45 9.99 -6.91
CA MET A 1 8.02 9.91 -6.57
C MET A 1 7.51 11.18 -5.90
N ILE A 2 8.03 11.57 -4.73
CA ILE A 2 7.56 12.76 -3.96
C ILE A 2 7.52 14.04 -4.82
N HIS A 3 8.59 14.34 -5.55
CA HIS A 3 8.64 15.54 -6.40
C HIS A 3 7.56 15.59 -7.50
N SER A 4 7.24 14.43 -8.09
CA SER A 4 6.18 14.35 -9.10
C SER A 4 4.80 14.46 -8.46
N TRP A 5 4.61 13.81 -7.31
CA TRP A 5 3.38 13.89 -6.51
C TRP A 5 3.09 15.33 -6.05
N SER A 6 4.10 16.09 -5.61
CA SER A 6 3.94 17.50 -5.22
C SER A 6 3.57 18.42 -6.38
N LYS A 7 3.68 17.93 -7.62
CA LYS A 7 3.26 18.61 -8.85
C LYS A 7 2.01 17.98 -9.47
N GLU A 8 1.33 17.10 -8.73
CA GLU A 8 0.12 16.38 -9.16
C GLU A 8 0.33 15.52 -10.42
N ASN A 9 1.57 15.09 -10.66
CA ASN A 9 1.92 14.24 -11.80
C ASN A 9 1.95 12.76 -11.40
N SER A 10 1.43 11.92 -12.30
CA SER A 10 1.55 10.46 -12.19
C SER A 10 2.99 9.99 -12.44
N VAL A 11 3.36 8.84 -11.87
CA VAL A 11 4.72 8.27 -11.96
C VAL A 11 4.67 6.81 -12.40
N ILE A 12 5.60 6.44 -13.27
CA ILE A 12 5.87 5.04 -13.64
C ILE A 12 7.28 4.70 -13.14
N LEU A 13 7.41 3.67 -12.30
CA LEU A 13 8.71 3.14 -11.87
C LEU A 13 9.18 2.09 -12.89
N ALA A 14 10.07 2.48 -13.79
CA ALA A 14 10.55 1.65 -14.90
C ALA A 14 11.95 1.06 -14.67
N ASP A 15 12.41 1.01 -13.42
CA ASP A 15 13.75 0.50 -13.07
C ASP A 15 13.86 -1.02 -13.26
N GLU A 16 15.10 -1.53 -13.31
CA GLU A 16 15.38 -2.97 -13.37
C GLU A 16 14.70 -3.77 -12.26
N MET A 17 14.35 -5.02 -12.56
CA MET A 17 13.79 -5.95 -11.57
C MET A 17 14.81 -6.18 -10.45
N GLY A 18 14.35 -6.19 -9.20
CA GLY A 18 15.23 -6.41 -8.03
C GLY A 18 15.75 -5.13 -7.35
N LEU A 19 15.62 -3.95 -7.95
CA LEU A 19 16.06 -2.67 -7.35
C LEU A 19 15.17 -2.13 -6.22
N GLY A 20 14.34 -2.98 -5.61
CA GLY A 20 13.56 -2.61 -4.43
C GLY A 20 12.34 -1.73 -4.71
N LYS A 21 11.77 -1.75 -5.93
CA LYS A 21 10.56 -0.96 -6.29
C LYS A 21 9.41 -1.10 -5.29
N THR A 22 9.22 -2.28 -4.71
CA THR A 22 8.25 -2.53 -3.63
C THR A 22 8.54 -1.64 -2.43
N ILE A 23 9.74 -1.72 -1.86
CA ILE A 23 10.14 -0.93 -0.69
C ILE A 23 10.08 0.56 -1.01
N GLN A 24 10.52 0.99 -2.20
CA GLN A 24 10.40 2.39 -2.62
C GLN A 24 8.94 2.86 -2.57
N THR A 25 8.01 2.05 -3.07
CA THR A 25 6.56 2.36 -3.05
C THR A 25 6.03 2.43 -1.63
N ILE A 26 6.41 1.49 -0.76
CA ILE A 26 5.99 1.46 0.65
C ILE A 26 6.52 2.68 1.40
N CYS A 27 7.81 2.99 1.28
CA CYS A 27 8.41 4.17 1.88
C CYS A 27 7.78 5.47 1.38
N PHE A 28 7.34 5.51 0.11
CA PHE A 28 6.62 6.66 -0.42
C PHE A 28 5.25 6.83 0.27
N LEU A 29 4.46 5.77 0.44
CA LEU A 29 3.19 5.82 1.17
C LEU A 29 3.40 6.22 2.64
N TYR A 30 4.41 5.62 3.30
CA TYR A 30 4.77 5.93 4.68
C TYR A 30 5.20 7.39 4.88
N TYR A 31 5.91 7.96 3.90
CA TYR A 31 6.25 9.38 3.90
C TYR A 31 5.01 10.27 3.79
N LEU A 32 4.08 9.95 2.89
CA LEU A 32 2.82 10.70 2.75
C LEU A 32 2.00 10.66 4.05
N PHE A 33 1.94 9.50 4.71
CA PHE A 33 1.23 9.33 5.97
C PHE A 33 1.85 10.17 7.10
N ASN A 34 3.16 10.08 7.29
CA ASN A 34 3.83 10.74 8.43
C ASN A 34 4.10 12.22 8.23
N THR A 35 4.54 12.63 7.03
CA THR A 35 4.99 14.00 6.77
C THR A 35 3.87 14.89 6.25
N HIS A 36 2.98 14.35 5.42
CA HIS A 36 1.86 15.11 4.86
C HIS A 36 0.53 14.85 5.58
N HIS A 37 0.52 14.02 6.63
CA HIS A 37 -0.69 13.61 7.36
C HIS A 37 -1.80 13.11 6.43
N LEU A 38 -1.40 12.50 5.30
CA LEU A 38 -2.31 11.98 4.31
C LEU A 38 -2.70 10.55 4.72
N HIS A 39 -3.74 10.44 5.53
CA HIS A 39 -4.24 9.17 6.06
C HIS A 39 -5.16 8.40 5.10
N GLY A 40 -5.39 8.93 3.89
CA GLY A 40 -6.42 8.46 2.97
C GLY A 40 -6.35 6.95 2.65
N PRO A 41 -7.42 6.36 2.07
CA PRO A 41 -7.32 4.98 1.60
C PRO A 41 -6.38 4.91 0.39
N PHE A 42 -5.25 4.21 0.54
CA PHE A 42 -4.35 3.88 -0.56
C PHE A 42 -4.67 2.48 -1.09
N LEU A 43 -4.95 2.37 -2.40
CA LEU A 43 -5.20 1.08 -3.05
C LEU A 43 -3.93 0.56 -3.72
N CYS A 44 -3.38 -0.56 -3.21
CA CYS A 44 -2.27 -1.28 -3.84
C CYS A 44 -2.79 -2.55 -4.51
N VAL A 45 -2.77 -2.58 -5.85
CA VAL A 45 -3.10 -3.78 -6.63
C VAL A 45 -1.81 -4.53 -6.96
N VAL A 46 -1.70 -5.77 -6.49
CA VAL A 46 -0.51 -6.61 -6.67
C VAL A 46 -0.91 -8.02 -7.13
N PRO A 47 -0.06 -8.74 -7.88
CA PRO A 47 -0.27 -10.14 -8.18
C PRO A 47 -0.40 -10.98 -6.89
N LEU A 48 -1.27 -12.00 -6.92
CA LEU A 48 -1.48 -12.86 -5.75
C LEU A 48 -0.18 -13.52 -5.26
N SER A 49 0.70 -13.91 -6.19
CA SER A 49 1.99 -14.53 -5.89
C SER A 49 2.96 -13.66 -5.10
N THR A 50 2.78 -12.33 -5.14
CA THR A 50 3.66 -11.38 -4.44
C THR A 50 3.01 -10.82 -3.17
N MET A 51 1.75 -11.12 -2.89
CA MET A 51 1.01 -10.57 -1.74
C MET A 51 1.72 -10.80 -0.41
N THR A 52 2.15 -12.03 -0.12
CA THR A 52 2.84 -12.35 1.15
C THR A 52 4.14 -11.56 1.32
N SER A 53 4.86 -11.34 0.21
CA SER A 53 6.06 -10.50 0.21
C SER A 53 5.70 -9.05 0.53
N TRP A 54 4.67 -8.50 -0.11
CA TRP A 54 4.18 -7.15 0.17
C TRP A 54 3.76 -6.98 1.64
N GLN A 55 3.01 -7.93 2.21
CA GLN A 55 2.61 -7.87 3.62
C GLN A 55 3.82 -7.82 4.55
N ARG A 56 4.83 -8.66 4.30
CA ARG A 56 6.08 -8.68 5.08
C ARG A 56 6.81 -7.34 5.01
N GLU A 57 7.00 -6.81 3.80
CA GLU A 57 7.68 -5.53 3.62
C GLU A 57 6.87 -4.37 4.23
N MET A 58 5.54 -4.39 4.17
CA MET A 58 4.69 -3.39 4.82
C MET A 58 4.87 -3.41 6.34
N THR A 59 4.79 -4.58 6.96
CA THR A 59 5.02 -4.72 8.41
C THR A 59 6.43 -4.27 8.82
N GLN A 60 7.44 -4.53 7.98
CA GLN A 60 8.82 -4.19 8.27
C GLN A 60 9.12 -2.69 8.10
N TRP A 61 8.66 -2.08 7.00
CA TRP A 61 9.05 -0.73 6.60
C TRP A 61 8.01 0.35 6.94
N ALA A 62 6.79 -0.05 7.24
CA ALA A 62 5.68 0.84 7.55
C ALA A 62 4.79 0.27 8.68
N PRO A 63 5.33 -0.01 9.87
CA PRO A 63 4.60 -0.67 10.96
C PRO A 63 3.41 0.13 11.49
N ASP A 64 3.45 1.46 11.38
CA ASP A 64 2.37 2.35 11.84
C ASP A 64 1.25 2.53 10.80
N LEU A 65 1.45 2.05 9.57
CA LEU A 65 0.44 2.07 8.52
C LEU A 65 -0.44 0.82 8.62
N ASN A 66 -1.71 1.02 8.97
CA ASN A 66 -2.71 -0.05 8.86
C ASN A 66 -2.89 -0.45 7.39
N PHE A 67 -2.70 -1.74 7.08
CA PHE A 67 -2.99 -2.29 5.77
C PHE A 67 -3.97 -3.46 5.89
N VAL A 68 -4.88 -3.55 4.92
CA VAL A 68 -5.87 -4.62 4.87
C VAL A 68 -5.73 -5.37 3.56
N THR A 69 -5.57 -6.68 3.66
CA THR A 69 -5.48 -7.55 2.51
C THR A 69 -6.87 -8.02 2.10
N TYR A 70 -7.32 -7.56 0.94
CA TYR A 70 -8.61 -7.95 0.38
C TYR A 70 -8.49 -9.24 -0.45
N LEU A 71 -8.53 -10.37 0.22
CA LEU A 71 -8.43 -11.71 -0.37
C LEU A 71 -9.47 -12.67 0.22
N GLY A 72 -9.63 -13.82 -0.42
CA GLY A 72 -10.48 -14.92 0.04
C GLY A 72 -11.80 -15.06 -0.71
N ASP A 73 -12.61 -15.98 -0.22
CA ASP A 73 -13.94 -16.28 -0.75
C ASP A 73 -14.93 -15.14 -0.46
N VAL A 74 -16.21 -15.35 -0.79
CA VAL A 74 -17.25 -14.34 -0.57
C VAL A 74 -17.36 -13.98 0.92
N GLN A 75 -17.34 -14.97 1.80
CA GLN A 75 -17.45 -14.78 3.26
C GLN A 75 -16.28 -13.98 3.84
N SER A 76 -15.06 -14.30 3.42
CA SER A 76 -13.86 -13.57 3.82
C SER A 76 -13.92 -12.11 3.40
N ARG A 77 -14.34 -11.84 2.16
CA ARG A 77 -14.48 -10.47 1.64
C ARG A 77 -15.62 -9.71 2.30
N ASP A 78 -16.72 -10.36 2.64
CA ASP A 78 -17.83 -9.74 3.38
C ASP A 78 -17.41 -9.34 4.80
N THR A 79 -16.60 -10.18 5.46
CA THR A 79 -16.01 -9.84 6.77
C THR A 79 -15.11 -8.61 6.68
N VAL A 80 -14.23 -8.55 5.67
CA VAL A 80 -13.36 -7.38 5.45
C VAL A 80 -14.17 -6.12 5.16
N ARG A 81 -15.23 -6.23 4.34
CA ARG A 81 -16.13 -5.10 4.06
C ARG A 81 -16.82 -4.61 5.33
N PHE A 82 -17.37 -5.52 6.11
CA PHE A 82 -18.06 -5.19 7.36
C PHE A 82 -17.11 -4.54 8.37
N LEU A 83 -15.92 -5.12 8.58
CA LEU A 83 -14.99 -4.63 9.60
C LEU A 83 -14.38 -3.28 9.24
N HIS A 84 -14.09 -3.03 7.97
CA HIS A 84 -13.25 -1.88 7.57
C HIS A 84 -14.03 -0.72 6.95
N PHE A 85 -15.17 -0.98 6.28
CA PHE A 85 -15.98 0.07 5.66
C PHE A 85 -17.15 0.55 6.51
N PHE A 86 -17.53 -0.16 7.59
CA PHE A 86 -18.62 0.27 8.48
C PHE A 86 -18.15 0.84 9.82
N ILE A 87 -16.88 0.66 10.21
CA ILE A 87 -16.34 1.07 11.52
C ILE A 87 -15.45 2.33 11.42
N THR A 88 -15.26 2.86 10.21
CA THR A 88 -14.55 4.14 9.95
C THR A 88 -15.54 5.17 9.44
#